data_AF-A0A1G7WDJ6-F1
#
_entry.id   AF-A0A1G7WDJ6-F1
#
_cell.length_a   1.000
_cell.length_b   1.000
_cell.length_c   1.000
_cell.angle_alpha   90.00
_cell.angle_beta   90.00
_cell.angle_gamma   90.00
#
_symmetry.space_group_name_H-M   'P 1'
#
loop_
_entity.id
_entity.type
_entity.pdbx_description
1 polymer ?
#
loop_
_entity_poly.entity_id
_entity_poly.type
_entity_poly.pdbx_seq_one_letter_code
_entity_poly.pdbx_strand_id
1 'polypeptide(L)'
;MSRPLSDAEAEPVAALEALRPALALPYARALPGARAAVLTRLWRALAHEPLPWIVGRERAEDALVLRLADGRRLHGPPSDPYASDGRRVTEVRLDGTAHDRPAALMAALGVPHGAGFAAELDAGTASLALSRADQDGSGSPAPGGIGAGTPPVPVWAWEQRVVDGHPFHPGCRSRPGFSVAEQLAYGPEHRPVVRLGLAAVADCEVTGEWPAWLRDGGRVLIPVHPWQRAHVLDPGLPVTEGPSARPLMSLRTLALPDGGPHVKTSLSARLTSSVRDISPYSVRTAATVSTLVAKVADRTDGLLHVTRTLGAVTTGSPALAAVLREPPERYAGPGERVVPVAALPATGLPRSPGWAAAFARLTLTVGLRLLELGVALEAHGQNLLLVLDAVTGAPLRLVYRDLADIRVSPRRLAQSGLLPGELTGRLVTDDPTALRRKLFGSLLAGALAATIGSGPALGEALAAAVPDLERTADLEVLSQETLPVKALTLMRLTPDRSGDLWAALPNPLYGRVR
;
A
#
# COMPACT_ATOMS: atom_id res chain seq x y z
N MET A 1 -4.51 -34.62 13.46
CA MET A 1 -3.44 -34.82 12.45
C MET A 1 -3.29 -33.52 11.66
N SER A 2 -2.08 -33.00 11.48
CA SER A 2 -1.86 -31.82 10.63
C SER A 2 -2.25 -32.16 9.19
N ARG A 3 -3.10 -31.34 8.55
CA ARG A 3 -3.37 -31.46 7.11
C ARG A 3 -2.05 -31.28 6.33
N PRO A 4 -1.82 -32.00 5.22
CA PRO A 4 -0.62 -31.83 4.40
C PRO A 4 -0.55 -30.41 3.85
N LEU A 5 0.66 -29.88 3.61
CA LEU A 5 0.84 -28.58 2.95
C LEU A 5 0.21 -28.60 1.55
N SER A 6 -0.27 -27.46 1.07
CA SER A 6 -0.55 -27.31 -0.35
C SER A 6 0.76 -27.18 -1.15
N ASP A 7 0.69 -27.34 -2.47
CA ASP A 7 1.86 -27.18 -3.35
C ASP A 7 2.52 -25.80 -3.18
N ALA A 8 1.72 -24.74 -3.08
CA ALA A 8 2.22 -23.38 -2.88
C ALA A 8 2.91 -23.21 -1.52
N GLU A 9 2.45 -23.90 -0.48
CA GLU A 9 3.08 -23.86 0.85
C GLU A 9 4.32 -24.75 0.93
N ALA A 10 4.40 -25.81 0.12
CA ALA A 10 5.52 -26.74 0.04
C ALA A 10 6.67 -26.21 -0.82
N GLU A 11 6.39 -25.40 -1.86
CA GLU A 11 7.40 -24.84 -2.76
C GLU A 11 8.51 -24.07 -2.00
N PRO A 12 8.24 -23.15 -1.06
CA PRO A 12 9.29 -22.51 -0.28
C PRO A 12 10.08 -23.49 0.58
N VAL A 13 9.49 -24.57 1.08
CA VAL A 13 10.22 -25.57 1.87
C VAL A 13 11.33 -26.19 1.01
N ALA A 14 10.98 -26.66 -0.19
CA ALA A 14 11.94 -27.27 -1.11
C ALA A 14 12.98 -26.26 -1.61
N ALA A 15 12.57 -25.05 -1.96
CA ALA A 15 13.49 -24.02 -2.48
C ALA A 15 14.47 -23.50 -1.42
N LEU A 16 14.03 -23.38 -0.15
CA LEU A 16 14.87 -22.87 0.92
C LEU A 16 16.03 -23.81 1.28
N GLU A 17 15.87 -25.12 1.10
CA GLU A 17 16.96 -26.10 1.31
C GLU A 17 18.18 -25.83 0.43
N ALA A 18 17.98 -25.31 -0.78
CA ALA A 18 19.07 -24.96 -1.68
C ALA A 18 19.54 -23.51 -1.52
N LEU A 19 18.60 -22.57 -1.31
CA LEU A 19 18.89 -21.14 -1.40
C LEU A 19 19.30 -20.51 -0.07
N ARG A 20 18.57 -20.82 1.00
CA ARG A 20 18.69 -20.20 2.35
C ARG A 20 18.24 -21.18 3.43
N PRO A 21 18.99 -22.27 3.72
CA PRO A 21 18.54 -23.33 4.63
C PRO A 21 18.12 -22.86 6.02
N ALA A 22 18.79 -21.81 6.51
CA ALA A 22 18.48 -21.18 7.80
C ALA A 22 17.05 -20.64 7.92
N LEU A 23 16.35 -20.38 6.80
CA LEU A 23 14.98 -19.86 6.80
C LEU A 23 13.90 -20.96 6.79
N ALA A 24 14.26 -22.23 6.58
CA ALA A 24 13.27 -23.31 6.49
C ALA A 24 12.44 -23.47 7.78
N LEU A 25 13.11 -23.48 8.95
CA LEU A 25 12.42 -23.59 10.24
C LEU A 25 11.63 -22.31 10.60
N PRO A 26 12.17 -21.08 10.44
CA PRO A 26 11.39 -19.85 10.57
C PRO A 26 10.16 -19.79 9.66
N TYR A 27 10.26 -20.27 8.41
CA TYR A 27 9.12 -20.36 7.49
C TYR A 27 8.02 -21.28 8.02
N ALA A 28 8.39 -22.49 8.46
CA ALA A 28 7.44 -23.44 9.04
C ALA A 28 6.74 -22.87 10.29
N ARG A 29 7.46 -22.11 11.13
CA ARG A 29 6.90 -21.42 12.31
C ARG A 29 5.98 -20.26 11.94
N ALA A 30 6.30 -19.52 10.88
CA ALA A 30 5.53 -18.36 10.43
C ALA A 30 4.22 -18.75 9.71
N LEU A 31 4.17 -19.93 9.10
CA LEU A 31 3.07 -20.35 8.22
C LEU A 31 1.67 -20.34 8.88
N PRO A 32 1.45 -20.89 10.10
CA PRO A 32 0.14 -20.81 10.76
C PRO A 32 -0.33 -19.37 10.98
N GLY A 33 0.59 -18.49 11.39
CA GLY A 33 0.29 -17.07 11.56
C GLY A 33 0.01 -16.35 10.25
N ALA A 34 0.62 -16.79 9.14
CA ALA A 34 0.37 -16.25 7.80
C ALA A 34 -1.03 -16.65 7.30
N ARG A 35 -1.41 -17.93 7.46
CA ARG A 35 -2.77 -18.43 7.17
C ARG A 35 -3.83 -17.62 7.91
N ALA A 36 -3.66 -17.45 9.23
CA ALA A 36 -4.59 -16.68 10.05
C ALA A 36 -4.68 -15.20 9.62
N ALA A 37 -3.57 -14.58 9.20
CA ALA A 37 -3.57 -13.20 8.73
C ALA A 37 -4.34 -13.04 7.41
N VAL A 38 -4.13 -13.94 6.45
CA VAL A 38 -4.87 -13.93 5.17
C VAL A 38 -6.34 -14.27 5.41
N LEU A 39 -6.65 -15.23 6.29
CA LEU A 39 -8.02 -15.60 6.65
C LEU A 39 -8.76 -14.44 7.33
N THR A 40 -8.08 -13.69 8.21
CA THR A 40 -8.65 -12.49 8.85
C THR A 40 -9.05 -11.44 7.81
N ARG A 41 -8.19 -11.18 6.83
CA ARG A 41 -8.47 -10.22 5.74
C ARG A 41 -9.59 -10.70 4.83
N LEU A 42 -9.61 -12.00 4.51
CA LEU A 42 -10.68 -12.60 3.73
C LEU A 42 -12.01 -12.53 4.49
N TRP A 43 -12.03 -12.91 5.77
CA TRP A 43 -13.22 -12.84 6.62
C TRP A 43 -13.76 -11.41 6.73
N ARG A 44 -12.87 -10.42 6.93
CA ARG A 44 -13.25 -9.00 6.91
C ARG A 44 -13.92 -8.62 5.59
N ALA A 45 -13.35 -9.05 4.46
CA ALA A 45 -13.94 -8.76 3.15
C ALA A 45 -15.32 -9.40 2.99
N LEU A 46 -15.49 -10.67 3.37
CA LEU A 46 -16.78 -11.36 3.37
C LEU A 46 -17.82 -10.63 4.25
N ALA A 47 -17.37 -10.17 5.43
CA ALA A 47 -18.20 -9.48 6.40
C ALA A 47 -18.70 -8.11 5.92
N HIS A 48 -17.92 -7.37 5.11
CA HIS A 48 -18.19 -5.95 4.85
C HIS A 48 -18.25 -5.54 3.38
N GLU A 49 -17.72 -6.33 2.44
CA GLU A 49 -17.79 -6.00 1.02
C GLU A 49 -19.13 -6.44 0.38
N PRO A 50 -19.66 -5.70 -0.60
CA PRO A 50 -20.94 -5.99 -1.25
C PRO A 50 -20.81 -7.13 -2.28
N LEU A 51 -20.37 -8.30 -1.83
CA LEU A 51 -20.28 -9.51 -2.64
C LEU A 51 -21.70 -10.01 -2.98
N PRO A 52 -22.06 -10.15 -4.27
CA PRO A 52 -23.46 -10.34 -4.69
C PRO A 52 -24.08 -11.67 -4.24
N TRP A 53 -23.26 -12.65 -3.90
CA TRP A 53 -23.68 -13.97 -3.43
C TRP A 53 -23.80 -14.06 -1.90
N ILE A 54 -23.54 -12.98 -1.15
CA ILE A 54 -23.81 -12.87 0.29
C ILE A 54 -25.11 -12.09 0.48
N VAL A 55 -26.19 -12.79 0.81
CA VAL A 55 -27.55 -12.25 0.86
C VAL A 55 -28.00 -11.82 2.27
N GLY A 56 -27.20 -12.14 3.30
CA GLY A 56 -27.53 -11.77 4.67
C GLY A 56 -26.33 -11.80 5.60
N ARG A 57 -26.38 -10.95 6.64
CA ARG A 57 -25.37 -10.83 7.68
C ARG A 57 -26.08 -10.73 9.02
N GLU A 58 -25.95 -11.75 9.86
CA GLU A 58 -26.52 -11.81 11.20
C GLU A 58 -25.38 -11.65 12.21
N ARG A 59 -25.46 -10.60 13.03
CA ARG A 59 -24.46 -10.29 14.06
C ARG A 59 -25.01 -10.71 15.42
N ALA A 60 -24.20 -11.45 16.16
CA ALA A 60 -24.37 -11.73 17.58
C ALA A 60 -23.14 -11.22 18.34
N GLU A 61 -23.22 -11.16 19.67
CA GLU A 61 -22.14 -10.64 20.52
C GLU A 61 -20.78 -11.29 20.24
N ASP A 62 -20.77 -12.63 20.10
CA ASP A 62 -19.55 -13.42 19.89
C ASP A 62 -19.46 -14.10 18.51
N ALA A 63 -20.36 -13.76 17.57
CA ALA A 63 -20.39 -14.41 16.27
C ALA A 63 -20.93 -13.54 15.13
N LEU A 64 -20.50 -13.85 13.91
CA LEU A 64 -21.07 -13.33 12.67
C LEU A 64 -21.43 -14.51 11.76
N VAL A 65 -22.68 -14.52 11.31
CA VAL A 65 -23.20 -15.51 10.36
C VAL A 65 -23.52 -14.83 9.04
N LEU A 66 -22.95 -15.33 7.94
CA LEU A 66 -23.23 -14.87 6.59
C LEU A 66 -24.12 -15.90 5.89
N ARG A 67 -25.24 -15.45 5.34
CA ARG A 67 -26.14 -16.28 4.52
C ARG A 67 -25.74 -16.14 3.05
N LEU A 68 -25.48 -17.27 2.40
CA LEU A 68 -25.12 -17.31 0.98
C LEU A 68 -26.37 -17.50 0.11
N ALA A 69 -26.31 -17.03 -1.14
CA ALA A 69 -27.43 -17.11 -2.08
C ALA A 69 -27.88 -18.55 -2.40
N ASP A 70 -26.98 -19.52 -2.24
CA ASP A 70 -27.23 -20.95 -2.45
C ASP A 70 -27.77 -21.68 -1.20
N GLY A 71 -28.08 -20.94 -0.13
CA GLY A 71 -28.65 -21.45 1.12
C GLY A 71 -27.63 -21.85 2.19
N ARG A 72 -26.34 -21.93 1.84
CA ARG A 72 -25.27 -22.27 2.78
C ARG A 72 -24.99 -21.13 3.76
N ARG A 73 -24.35 -21.46 4.88
CA ARG A 73 -24.01 -20.51 5.95
C ARG A 73 -22.53 -20.52 6.29
N LEU A 74 -21.96 -19.32 6.37
CA LEU A 74 -20.62 -19.10 6.93
C LEU A 74 -20.73 -18.59 8.36
N HIS A 75 -20.01 -19.21 9.28
CA HIS A 75 -19.93 -18.82 10.69
C HIS A 75 -18.50 -18.47 11.05
N GLY A 76 -18.29 -17.32 11.66
CA GLY A 76 -16.99 -16.89 12.15
C GLY A 76 -17.11 -15.88 13.30
N PRO A 77 -15.99 -15.37 13.82
CA PRO A 77 -16.01 -14.39 14.89
C PRO A 77 -16.57 -13.03 14.40
N PRO A 78 -16.94 -12.12 15.32
CA PRO A 78 -17.26 -10.75 14.96
C PRO A 78 -16.10 -10.12 14.17
N SER A 79 -16.45 -9.24 13.23
CA SER A 79 -15.45 -8.57 12.38
C SER A 79 -15.57 -7.06 12.53
N ASP A 80 -14.56 -6.46 13.15
CA ASP A 80 -14.35 -5.02 13.12
C ASP A 80 -13.83 -4.61 11.72
N PRO A 81 -14.55 -3.73 10.98
CA PRO A 81 -14.16 -3.32 9.64
C PRO A 81 -12.87 -2.47 9.60
N TYR A 82 -12.41 -1.93 10.73
CA TYR A 82 -11.21 -1.10 10.82
C TYR A 82 -10.04 -1.81 11.50
N ALA A 83 -10.23 -3.04 11.98
CA ALA A 83 -9.19 -3.74 12.71
C ALA A 83 -8.01 -4.17 11.81
N SER A 84 -6.79 -3.79 12.19
CA SER A 84 -5.54 -4.20 11.52
C SER A 84 -4.61 -5.02 12.44
N ASP A 85 -4.79 -4.95 13.76
CA ASP A 85 -3.99 -5.67 14.78
C ASP A 85 -4.83 -6.57 15.71
N GLY A 86 -6.14 -6.65 15.48
CA GLY A 86 -7.10 -7.38 16.32
C GLY A 86 -6.99 -8.90 16.30
N ARG A 87 -7.92 -9.56 17.00
CA ARG A 87 -7.99 -11.03 17.16
C ARG A 87 -7.93 -11.72 15.80
N ARG A 88 -6.87 -12.51 15.57
CA ARG A 88 -6.70 -13.25 14.33
C ARG A 88 -7.79 -14.29 14.18
N VAL A 89 -8.43 -14.32 13.02
CA VAL A 89 -9.33 -15.40 12.61
C VAL A 89 -8.49 -16.60 12.24
N THR A 90 -8.57 -17.66 13.04
CA THR A 90 -7.87 -18.93 12.81
C THR A 90 -8.75 -19.97 12.13
N GLU A 91 -10.08 -19.80 12.18
CA GLU A 91 -11.05 -20.73 11.62
C GLU A 91 -12.34 -19.98 11.23
N VAL A 92 -12.95 -20.41 10.12
CA VAL A 92 -14.32 -20.06 9.70
C VAL A 92 -15.04 -21.36 9.32
N ARG A 93 -16.33 -21.49 9.59
CA ARG A 93 -17.11 -22.70 9.30
C ARG A 93 -18.09 -22.47 8.15
N LEU A 94 -18.06 -23.31 7.12
CA LEU A 94 -19.03 -23.35 6.03
C LEU A 94 -19.92 -24.57 6.23
N ASP A 95 -21.20 -24.39 6.53
CA ASP A 95 -22.16 -25.46 6.89
C ASP A 95 -21.59 -26.46 7.91
N GLY A 96 -20.98 -25.93 8.97
CA GLY A 96 -20.37 -26.72 10.04
C GLY A 96 -18.96 -27.26 9.73
N THR A 97 -18.52 -27.23 8.47
CA THR A 97 -17.17 -27.65 8.06
C THR A 97 -16.14 -26.57 8.37
N ALA A 98 -15.14 -26.89 9.19
CA ALA A 98 -14.09 -25.95 9.59
C ALA A 98 -13.02 -25.73 8.49
N HIS A 99 -12.75 -24.45 8.21
CA HIS A 99 -11.71 -23.98 7.31
C HIS A 99 -10.73 -23.05 8.03
N ASP A 100 -9.49 -23.50 8.12
CA ASP A 100 -8.32 -22.77 8.64
C ASP A 100 -7.38 -22.27 7.51
N ARG A 101 -7.65 -22.70 6.27
CA ARG A 101 -6.93 -22.29 5.06
C ARG A 101 -7.78 -21.38 4.19
N PRO A 102 -7.34 -20.13 3.93
CA PRO A 102 -8.08 -19.18 3.10
C PRO A 102 -8.39 -19.70 1.70
N ALA A 103 -7.42 -20.36 1.05
CA ALA A 103 -7.58 -20.92 -0.28
C ALA A 103 -8.63 -22.05 -0.31
N ALA A 104 -8.60 -22.95 0.67
CA ALA A 104 -9.59 -24.03 0.78
C ALA A 104 -11.00 -23.48 1.06
N LEU A 105 -11.14 -22.46 1.91
CA LEU A 105 -12.40 -21.76 2.11
C LEU A 105 -12.91 -21.15 0.79
N MET A 106 -12.05 -20.41 0.08
CA MET A 106 -12.42 -19.74 -1.15
C MET A 106 -12.80 -20.73 -2.27
N ALA A 107 -12.11 -21.86 -2.37
CA ALA A 107 -12.47 -22.95 -3.28
C ALA A 107 -13.81 -23.59 -2.90
N ALA A 108 -14.04 -23.86 -1.61
CA ALA A 108 -15.28 -24.47 -1.12
C ALA A 108 -16.51 -23.56 -1.32
N LEU A 109 -16.32 -22.24 -1.33
CA LEU A 109 -17.40 -21.31 -1.67
C LEU A 109 -17.90 -21.47 -3.11
N GLY A 110 -17.10 -21.98 -4.05
CA GLY A 110 -17.58 -22.31 -5.40
C GLY A 110 -18.15 -21.12 -6.19
N VAL A 111 -17.70 -19.90 -5.90
CA VAL A 111 -18.20 -18.67 -6.53
C VAL A 111 -17.45 -18.35 -7.83
N PRO A 112 -18.03 -17.55 -8.75
CA PRO A 112 -17.35 -17.11 -9.97
C PRO A 112 -15.97 -16.51 -9.68
N HIS A 113 -14.97 -16.90 -10.50
CA HIS A 113 -13.55 -16.52 -10.35
C HIS A 113 -12.89 -16.94 -9.01
N GLY A 114 -13.60 -17.67 -8.15
CA GLY A 114 -13.12 -18.09 -6.83
C GLY A 114 -11.93 -19.04 -6.87
N ALA A 115 -11.85 -19.92 -7.88
CA ALA A 115 -10.72 -20.86 -8.02
C ALA A 115 -9.38 -20.14 -8.30
N GLY A 116 -9.37 -19.19 -9.22
CA GLY A 116 -8.19 -18.37 -9.50
C GLY A 116 -7.78 -17.53 -8.29
N PHE A 117 -8.76 -16.97 -7.58
CA PHE A 117 -8.49 -16.23 -6.36
C PHE A 117 -8.01 -17.12 -5.20
N ALA A 118 -8.50 -18.36 -5.08
CA ALA A 118 -8.01 -19.34 -4.12
C ALA A 118 -6.51 -19.62 -4.33
N ALA A 119 -6.07 -19.81 -5.57
CA ALA A 119 -4.66 -19.97 -5.90
C ALA A 119 -3.83 -18.71 -5.52
N GLU A 120 -4.36 -17.51 -5.77
CA GLU A 120 -3.72 -16.25 -5.36
C GLU A 120 -3.57 -16.15 -3.83
N LEU A 121 -4.57 -16.58 -3.07
CA LEU A 121 -4.57 -16.60 -1.61
C LEU A 121 -3.56 -17.62 -1.07
N ASP A 122 -3.43 -18.77 -1.71
CA ASP A 122 -2.50 -19.83 -1.28
C ASP A 122 -1.05 -19.38 -1.48
N ALA A 123 -0.71 -18.94 -2.69
CA ALA A 123 0.61 -18.39 -3.01
C ALA A 123 0.93 -17.14 -2.15
N GLY A 124 -0.06 -16.28 -1.92
CA GLY A 124 0.09 -15.12 -1.04
C GLY A 124 0.33 -15.50 0.42
N THR A 125 -0.25 -16.60 0.90
CA THR A 125 -0.02 -17.13 2.25
C THR A 125 1.40 -17.64 2.40
N ALA A 126 1.89 -18.42 1.44
CA ALA A 126 3.27 -18.90 1.40
C ALA A 126 4.27 -17.73 1.32
N SER A 127 4.05 -16.75 0.43
CA SER A 127 4.88 -15.55 0.32
C SER A 127 4.92 -14.71 1.61
N LEU A 128 3.79 -14.59 2.31
CA LEU A 128 3.73 -13.90 3.61
C LEU A 128 4.50 -14.65 4.69
N ALA A 129 4.40 -15.99 4.73
CA ALA A 129 5.17 -16.80 5.66
C ALA A 129 6.68 -16.66 5.40
N LEU A 130 7.10 -16.67 4.13
CA LEU A 130 8.48 -16.42 3.73
C LEU A 130 8.97 -15.03 4.14
N SER A 131 8.15 -13.99 3.92
CA SER A 131 8.45 -12.61 4.32
C SER A 131 8.70 -12.49 5.83
N ARG A 132 7.90 -13.18 6.65
CA ARG A 132 8.04 -13.20 8.11
C ARG A 132 9.21 -14.05 8.59
N ALA A 133 9.52 -15.14 7.91
CA ALA A 133 10.63 -16.04 8.24
C ALA A 133 11.98 -15.32 8.31
N ASP A 134 12.19 -14.32 7.46
CA ASP A 134 13.44 -13.56 7.35
C ASP A 134 13.47 -12.31 8.24
N GLN A 135 12.57 -12.22 9.23
CA GLN A 135 12.55 -11.11 10.20
C GLN A 135 13.29 -11.42 11.50
N ASP A 136 13.35 -12.69 11.91
CA ASP A 136 13.89 -13.13 13.21
C ASP A 136 15.43 -13.31 13.22
N GLY A 137 16.11 -12.97 12.11
CA GLY A 137 17.57 -13.13 11.97
C GLY A 137 18.41 -12.00 12.59
N SER A 138 19.68 -12.31 12.89
CA SER A 138 20.71 -11.40 13.46
C SER A 138 21.05 -10.16 12.62
N GLY A 139 20.50 -10.05 11.40
CA GLY A 139 20.66 -8.91 10.49
C GLY A 139 19.49 -7.94 10.46
N SER A 140 18.37 -8.23 11.15
CA SER A 140 17.30 -7.26 11.35
C SER A 140 17.76 -6.23 12.37
N PRO A 141 17.96 -4.94 12.00
CA PRO A 141 18.19 -3.93 13.01
C PRO A 141 16.98 -3.97 13.95
N ALA A 142 17.22 -4.15 15.25
CA ALA A 142 16.19 -4.15 16.29
C ALA A 142 15.18 -3.04 16.01
N PRO A 143 13.86 -3.24 16.25
CA PRO A 143 12.85 -2.22 15.98
C PRO A 143 13.35 -0.92 16.62
N GLY A 144 13.76 0.00 15.76
CA GLY A 144 14.41 1.22 16.21
C GLY A 144 13.32 1.99 16.92
N GLY A 145 13.38 2.06 18.25
CA GLY A 145 12.42 2.85 19.00
C GLY A 145 12.41 4.29 18.51
N ILE A 146 11.31 4.99 18.78
CA ILE A 146 11.33 6.45 18.74
C ILE A 146 11.52 6.88 20.20
N GLY A 147 12.56 7.67 20.46
CA GLY A 147 12.96 8.00 21.83
C GLY A 147 14.40 8.52 21.92
N ALA A 148 14.66 9.24 23.00
CA ALA A 148 15.97 9.81 23.31
C ALA A 148 17.09 8.75 23.23
N GLY A 149 18.19 9.08 22.53
CA GLY A 149 19.35 8.20 22.39
C GLY A 149 19.23 7.10 21.34
N THR A 150 18.09 6.95 20.66
CA THR A 150 17.99 5.99 19.54
C THR A 150 18.66 6.57 18.29
N PRO A 151 19.48 5.83 17.52
CA PRO A 151 20.07 6.34 16.27
C PRO A 151 19.01 6.52 15.17
N PRO A 152 19.24 7.46 14.22
CA PRO A 152 18.34 7.66 13.09
C PRO A 152 18.29 6.43 12.19
N VAL A 153 17.09 6.01 11.87
CA VAL A 153 16.83 4.90 10.94
C VAL A 153 16.43 5.51 9.60
N PRO A 154 17.15 5.22 8.50
CA PRO A 154 16.81 5.75 7.18
C PRO A 154 15.46 5.21 6.71
N VAL A 155 14.76 5.94 5.82
CA VAL A 155 13.38 5.59 5.43
C VAL A 155 13.33 4.21 4.78
N TRP A 156 14.31 3.88 3.94
CA TRP A 156 14.37 2.56 3.31
C TRP A 156 14.37 1.40 4.33
N ALA A 157 14.98 1.59 5.50
CA ALA A 157 15.05 0.55 6.53
C ALA A 157 13.69 0.38 7.22
N TRP A 158 12.93 1.46 7.40
CA TRP A 158 11.53 1.38 7.84
C TRP A 158 10.65 0.65 6.82
N GLU A 159 10.82 0.94 5.54
CA GLU A 159 10.06 0.29 4.47
C GLU A 159 10.31 -1.22 4.40
N GLN A 160 11.55 -1.65 4.57
CA GLN A 160 11.93 -3.07 4.57
C GLN A 160 11.45 -3.83 5.81
N ARG A 161 10.95 -3.14 6.86
CA ARG A 161 10.31 -3.74 8.04
C ARG A 161 8.81 -3.99 7.84
N VAL A 162 8.19 -3.43 6.80
CA VAL A 162 6.76 -3.62 6.53
C VAL A 162 6.57 -4.96 5.79
N VAL A 163 6.41 -6.04 6.57
CA VAL A 163 6.33 -7.41 6.04
C VAL A 163 4.93 -7.95 5.79
N ASP A 164 3.92 -7.40 6.45
CA ASP A 164 2.55 -7.91 6.34
C ASP A 164 1.79 -7.40 5.10
N GLY A 165 2.35 -6.42 4.40
CA GLY A 165 1.75 -5.82 3.21
C GLY A 165 0.50 -4.99 3.53
N HIS A 166 -0.42 -4.88 2.56
CA HIS A 166 -1.66 -4.13 2.72
C HIS A 166 -2.53 -4.71 3.86
N PRO A 167 -2.96 -3.90 4.85
CA PRO A 167 -3.60 -4.39 6.08
C PRO A 167 -4.92 -5.13 5.82
N PHE A 168 -5.68 -4.72 4.81
CA PHE A 168 -7.03 -5.27 4.53
C PHE A 168 -7.13 -6.15 3.28
N HIS A 169 -6.09 -6.25 2.44
CA HIS A 169 -6.18 -7.01 1.20
C HIS A 169 -5.77 -8.46 1.45
N PRO A 170 -6.64 -9.47 1.26
CA PRO A 170 -6.27 -10.85 1.55
C PRO A 170 -5.12 -11.37 0.66
N GLY A 171 -5.11 -11.01 -0.63
CA GLY A 171 -3.97 -11.24 -1.53
C GLY A 171 -2.80 -10.24 -1.43
N CYS A 172 -2.54 -9.60 -0.28
CA CYS A 172 -1.53 -8.53 -0.16
C CYS A 172 -0.09 -8.95 -0.48
N ARG A 173 0.20 -10.26 -0.42
CA ARG A 173 1.50 -10.86 -0.76
C ARG A 173 1.44 -11.78 -1.97
N SER A 174 0.36 -11.72 -2.75
CA SER A 174 0.31 -12.44 -4.02
C SER A 174 1.24 -11.79 -5.05
N ARG A 175 2.18 -12.59 -5.58
CA ARG A 175 3.20 -12.20 -6.57
C ARG A 175 3.29 -13.28 -7.67
N PRO A 176 2.22 -13.48 -8.46
CA PRO A 176 2.23 -14.48 -9.52
C PRO A 176 3.39 -14.21 -10.50
N GLY A 177 4.08 -15.28 -10.88
CA GLY A 177 5.25 -15.23 -11.75
C GLY A 177 6.59 -15.00 -11.03
N PHE A 178 6.60 -14.80 -9.71
CA PHE A 178 7.85 -14.79 -8.93
C PHE A 178 8.14 -16.17 -8.35
N SER A 179 9.31 -16.70 -8.65
CA SER A 179 9.88 -17.85 -7.92
C SER A 179 10.30 -17.46 -6.50
N VAL A 180 10.50 -18.45 -5.63
CA VAL A 180 11.04 -18.23 -4.27
C VAL A 180 12.40 -17.51 -4.30
N ALA A 181 13.28 -17.85 -5.25
CA ALA A 181 14.58 -17.19 -5.41
C ALA A 181 14.43 -15.70 -5.71
N GLU A 182 13.48 -15.32 -6.56
CA GLU A 182 13.23 -13.92 -6.92
C GLU A 182 12.56 -13.14 -5.80
N GLN A 183 11.69 -13.80 -5.03
CA GLN A 183 11.14 -13.19 -3.82
C GLN A 183 12.27 -12.84 -2.83
N LEU A 184 13.22 -13.74 -2.62
CA LEU A 184 14.40 -13.48 -1.77
C LEU A 184 15.34 -12.41 -2.37
N ALA A 185 15.53 -12.42 -3.69
CA ALA A 185 16.46 -11.51 -4.38
C ALA A 185 15.94 -10.08 -4.51
N TYR A 186 14.62 -9.89 -4.61
CA TYR A 186 14.00 -8.60 -4.93
C TYR A 186 13.05 -8.06 -3.85
N GLY A 187 12.49 -8.93 -3.01
CA GLY A 187 11.54 -8.58 -1.96
C GLY A 187 12.14 -7.66 -0.89
N PRO A 188 11.58 -6.46 -0.63
CA PRO A 188 12.11 -5.57 0.40
C PRO A 188 12.11 -6.21 1.80
N GLU A 189 11.24 -7.18 2.05
CA GLU A 189 11.16 -7.92 3.32
C GLU A 189 12.44 -8.72 3.62
N HIS A 190 13.20 -9.06 2.57
CA HIS A 190 14.46 -9.82 2.64
C HIS A 190 15.70 -8.93 2.64
N ARG A 191 15.51 -7.61 2.66
CA ARG A 191 16.56 -6.58 2.71
C ARG A 191 17.64 -6.71 1.62
N PRO A 192 17.31 -7.06 0.36
CA PRO A 192 18.33 -7.21 -0.66
C PRO A 192 18.94 -5.85 -1.04
N VAL A 193 20.11 -5.93 -1.67
CA VAL A 193 20.66 -4.86 -2.50
C VAL A 193 20.56 -5.35 -3.95
N VAL A 194 19.81 -4.62 -4.77
CA VAL A 194 19.51 -4.98 -6.16
C VAL A 194 20.38 -4.14 -7.08
N ARG A 195 21.10 -4.78 -8.00
CA ARG A 195 21.85 -4.11 -9.06
C ARG A 195 20.93 -3.79 -10.22
N LEU A 196 20.66 -2.52 -10.49
CA LEU A 196 19.85 -2.11 -11.64
C LEU A 196 20.62 -2.29 -12.94
N GLY A 197 19.91 -2.50 -14.05
CA GLY A 197 20.47 -2.37 -15.40
C GLY A 197 20.25 -0.97 -15.96
N LEU A 198 21.02 -0.57 -16.97
CA LEU A 198 20.84 0.68 -17.71
C LEU A 198 20.62 0.38 -19.20
N ALA A 199 19.39 0.55 -19.68
CA ALA A 199 19.05 0.35 -21.09
C ALA A 199 19.32 1.62 -21.89
N ALA A 200 20.20 1.57 -22.89
CA ALA A 200 20.50 2.71 -23.75
C ALA A 200 19.49 2.82 -24.89
N VAL A 201 18.74 3.92 -24.94
CA VAL A 201 17.70 4.16 -25.95
C VAL A 201 17.94 5.50 -26.67
N ALA A 202 17.66 5.51 -27.98
CA ALA A 202 17.74 6.72 -28.80
C ALA A 202 16.39 7.46 -28.84
N ASP A 203 15.31 6.74 -29.13
CA ASP A 203 13.96 7.30 -29.20
C ASP A 203 13.23 7.11 -27.87
N CYS A 204 13.06 8.21 -27.14
CA CYS A 204 12.31 8.22 -25.89
C CYS A 204 11.69 9.60 -25.63
N GLU A 205 10.65 9.58 -24.81
CA GLU A 205 10.03 10.78 -24.26
C GLU A 205 10.58 11.02 -22.86
N VAL A 206 11.14 12.20 -22.63
CA VAL A 206 11.68 12.63 -21.35
C VAL A 206 10.91 13.85 -20.87
N THR A 207 10.50 13.85 -19.61
CA THR A 207 9.91 15.01 -18.93
C THR A 207 10.69 15.35 -17.67
N GLY A 208 10.72 16.64 -17.31
CA GLY A 208 11.55 17.11 -16.21
C GLY A 208 13.05 17.07 -16.53
N GLU A 209 13.88 17.10 -15.48
CA GLU A 209 15.33 17.08 -15.58
C GLU A 209 15.85 15.64 -15.49
N TRP A 210 16.37 15.12 -16.61
CA TRP A 210 17.01 13.80 -16.65
C TRP A 210 18.53 13.94 -16.52
N PRO A 211 19.14 13.34 -15.49
CA PRO A 211 20.49 13.70 -15.07
C PRO A 211 21.56 13.17 -16.04
N ALA A 212 22.69 13.87 -16.11
CA ALA A 212 23.79 13.55 -17.03
C ALA A 212 24.37 12.14 -16.82
N TRP A 213 24.38 11.62 -15.58
CA TRP A 213 24.86 10.26 -15.29
C TRP A 213 23.93 9.15 -15.81
N LEU A 214 22.71 9.49 -16.24
CA LEU A 214 21.79 8.61 -16.96
C LEU A 214 21.72 8.95 -18.45
N ARG A 215 22.84 9.43 -18.99
CA ARG A 215 23.02 9.70 -20.42
C ARG A 215 24.37 9.13 -20.87
N ASP A 216 24.41 8.65 -22.10
CA ASP A 216 25.62 8.21 -22.77
C ASP A 216 25.67 8.86 -24.15
N GLY A 217 26.45 9.93 -24.26
CA GLY A 217 26.41 10.83 -25.42
C GLY A 217 25.00 11.36 -25.68
N GLY A 218 24.47 11.09 -26.87
CA GLY A 218 23.10 11.46 -27.25
C GLY A 218 22.01 10.50 -26.76
N ARG A 219 22.35 9.36 -26.15
CA ARG A 219 21.39 8.34 -25.73
C ARG A 219 20.96 8.54 -24.28
N VAL A 220 19.70 8.20 -24.01
CA VAL A 220 19.17 8.15 -22.64
C VAL A 220 19.38 6.76 -22.07
N LEU A 221 19.87 6.69 -20.83
CA LEU A 221 19.97 5.45 -20.07
C LEU A 221 18.75 5.32 -19.16
N ILE A 222 17.90 4.32 -19.41
CA ILE A 222 16.73 4.03 -18.58
C ILE A 222 17.10 2.96 -17.55
N PRO A 223 16.98 3.24 -16.23
CA PRO A 223 17.14 2.21 -15.21
C PRO A 223 16.09 1.10 -15.32
N VAL A 224 16.54 -0.15 -15.32
CA VAL A 224 15.71 -1.35 -15.48
C VAL A 224 15.86 -2.26 -14.27
N HIS A 225 14.72 -2.72 -13.73
CA HIS A 225 14.71 -3.74 -12.68
C HIS A 225 15.18 -5.10 -13.25
N PRO A 226 16.04 -5.87 -12.54
CA PRO A 226 16.54 -7.16 -13.06
C PRO A 226 15.45 -8.14 -13.48
N TRP A 227 14.37 -8.26 -12.68
CA TRP A 227 13.20 -9.05 -13.06
C TRP A 227 12.58 -8.57 -14.39
N GLN A 228 12.44 -7.26 -14.60
CA GLN A 228 11.89 -6.71 -15.86
C GLN A 228 12.77 -7.09 -17.05
N ARG A 229 14.11 -7.00 -16.89
CA ARG A 229 15.07 -7.42 -17.91
C ARG A 229 14.94 -8.91 -18.26
N ALA A 230 14.82 -9.75 -17.24
CA ALA A 230 14.83 -11.20 -17.42
C ALA A 230 13.52 -11.75 -18.03
N HIS A 231 12.38 -11.13 -17.71
CA HIS A 231 11.05 -11.71 -18.02
C HIS A 231 10.25 -10.96 -19.07
N VAL A 232 10.60 -9.72 -19.38
CA VAL A 232 9.72 -8.84 -20.18
C VAL A 232 10.44 -8.19 -21.35
N LEU A 233 11.66 -7.70 -21.15
CA LEU A 233 12.40 -7.00 -22.20
C LEU A 233 13.01 -7.98 -23.20
N ASP A 234 13.19 -7.49 -24.43
CA ASP A 234 13.92 -8.22 -25.47
C ASP A 234 15.35 -8.55 -24.98
N PRO A 235 15.78 -9.82 -25.00
CA PRO A 235 17.14 -10.22 -24.66
C PRO A 235 18.23 -9.50 -25.49
N GLY A 236 17.89 -9.03 -26.70
CA GLY A 236 18.78 -8.26 -27.58
C GLY A 236 18.91 -6.78 -27.21
N LEU A 237 18.08 -6.25 -26.30
CA LEU A 237 18.18 -4.86 -25.84
C LEU A 237 19.51 -4.64 -25.09
N PRO A 238 20.37 -3.71 -25.53
CA PRO A 238 21.62 -3.42 -24.82
C PRO A 238 21.34 -2.84 -23.42
N VAL A 239 21.73 -3.59 -22.39
CA VAL A 239 21.62 -3.20 -20.98
C VAL A 239 22.96 -3.38 -20.30
N THR A 240 23.57 -2.26 -19.88
CA THR A 240 24.80 -2.24 -19.09
C THR A 240 24.50 -2.31 -17.59
N GLU A 241 25.53 -2.51 -16.77
CA GLU A 241 25.37 -2.47 -15.32
C GLU A 241 25.11 -1.05 -14.81
N GLY A 242 24.12 -0.91 -13.94
CA GLY A 242 23.74 0.33 -13.28
C GLY A 242 24.11 0.38 -11.80
N PRO A 243 23.51 1.30 -11.04
CA PRO A 243 23.77 1.42 -9.61
C PRO A 243 23.14 0.27 -8.82
N SER A 244 23.77 -0.07 -7.69
CA SER A 244 23.13 -0.85 -6.63
C SER A 244 22.11 0.01 -5.89
N ALA A 245 20.95 -0.55 -5.57
CA ALA A 245 19.87 0.16 -4.90
C ALA A 245 19.07 -0.77 -3.97
N ARG A 246 18.35 -0.21 -3.00
CA ARG A 246 17.53 -0.96 -2.06
C ARG A 246 16.06 -0.86 -2.44
N PRO A 247 15.36 -1.96 -2.73
CA PRO A 247 13.94 -1.91 -3.02
C PRO A 247 13.17 -1.44 -1.78
N LEU A 248 12.21 -0.55 -2.04
CA LEU A 248 11.25 -0.01 -1.07
C LEU A 248 9.95 -0.84 -1.10
N MET A 249 8.93 -0.49 -0.31
CA MET A 249 7.70 -1.30 -0.16
C MET A 249 7.02 -1.66 -1.50
N SER A 250 7.17 -0.81 -2.51
CA SER A 250 6.59 -1.03 -3.86
C SER A 250 7.35 -2.03 -4.74
N LEU A 251 8.47 -2.62 -4.27
CA LEU A 251 9.45 -3.44 -5.00
C LEU A 251 10.23 -2.68 -6.10
N ARG A 252 9.51 -1.97 -6.96
CA ARG A 252 10.04 -1.28 -8.14
C ARG A 252 10.49 0.16 -7.91
N THR A 253 10.37 0.66 -6.69
CA THR A 253 11.01 1.92 -6.31
C THR A 253 12.19 1.57 -5.46
N LEU A 254 13.37 2.09 -5.82
CA LEU A 254 14.60 1.77 -5.16
C LEU A 254 15.28 3.03 -4.62
N ALA A 255 15.76 2.97 -3.39
CA ALA A 255 16.59 3.99 -2.78
C ALA A 255 18.06 3.75 -3.13
N LEU A 256 18.75 4.79 -3.60
CA LEU A 256 20.19 4.74 -3.85
C LEU A 256 20.96 4.86 -2.52
N PRO A 257 22.12 4.19 -2.39
CA PRO A 257 22.88 4.15 -1.13
C PRO A 257 23.49 5.50 -0.73
N ASP A 258 23.67 6.42 -1.68
CA ASP A 258 24.19 7.77 -1.45
C ASP A 258 23.13 8.77 -0.97
N GLY A 259 21.87 8.33 -0.79
CA GLY A 259 20.76 9.22 -0.46
C GLY A 259 20.30 10.09 -1.63
N GLY A 260 20.70 9.73 -2.86
CA GLY A 260 20.25 10.36 -4.09
C GLY A 260 18.76 10.14 -4.39
N PRO A 261 18.30 10.52 -5.59
CA PRO A 261 16.90 10.38 -5.96
C PRO A 261 16.45 8.92 -5.94
N HIS A 262 15.21 8.68 -5.48
CA HIS A 262 14.63 7.35 -5.59
C HIS A 262 14.31 7.05 -7.06
N VAL A 263 14.65 5.84 -7.50
CA VAL A 263 14.45 5.37 -8.87
C VAL A 263 13.23 4.44 -8.89
N LYS A 264 12.14 4.87 -9.54
CA LYS A 264 10.94 4.03 -9.79
C LYS A 264 11.03 3.47 -11.20
N THR A 265 11.11 2.15 -11.33
CA THR A 265 11.21 1.44 -12.61
C THR A 265 9.88 0.80 -12.99
N SER A 266 9.75 0.43 -14.26
CA SER A 266 8.68 -0.46 -14.70
C SER A 266 8.94 -1.88 -14.20
N LEU A 267 7.87 -2.54 -13.77
CA LEU A 267 7.88 -3.94 -13.33
C LEU A 267 6.54 -4.55 -13.74
N SER A 268 6.48 -5.18 -14.91
CA SER A 268 5.25 -5.73 -15.51
C SER A 268 4.78 -7.02 -14.83
N ALA A 269 5.04 -7.14 -13.52
CA ALA A 269 4.49 -8.14 -12.63
C ALA A 269 3.22 -7.61 -11.96
N ARG A 270 2.24 -8.49 -11.76
CA ARG A 270 1.07 -8.18 -10.93
C ARG A 270 1.48 -8.26 -9.46
N LEU A 271 1.45 -7.13 -8.77
CA LEU A 271 1.68 -7.05 -7.33
C LEU A 271 0.39 -6.61 -6.66
N THR A 272 -0.18 -7.48 -5.82
CA THR A 272 -1.54 -7.37 -5.25
C THR A 272 -2.61 -7.38 -6.36
N SER A 273 -3.31 -6.26 -6.60
CA SER A 273 -4.41 -6.17 -7.56
C SER A 273 -4.02 -5.66 -8.95
N SER A 274 -2.81 -5.15 -9.16
CA SER A 274 -2.46 -4.43 -10.41
C SER A 274 -1.07 -4.78 -10.92
N VAL A 275 -0.94 -4.79 -12.25
CA VAL A 275 0.36 -4.81 -12.94
C VAL A 275 1.11 -3.51 -12.66
N ARG A 276 2.41 -3.60 -12.41
CA ARG A 276 3.21 -2.48 -11.92
C ARG A 276 4.07 -1.84 -13.01
N ASP A 277 3.40 -1.54 -14.12
CA ASP A 277 3.94 -0.73 -15.20
C ASP A 277 3.99 0.77 -14.85
N ILE A 278 4.66 1.54 -15.71
CA ILE A 278 4.57 3.00 -15.73
C ILE A 278 3.98 3.41 -17.07
N SER A 279 2.72 3.83 -17.08
CA SER A 279 2.07 4.23 -18.34
C SER A 279 2.74 5.46 -18.96
N PRO A 280 2.88 5.54 -20.30
CA PRO A 280 3.40 6.72 -20.98
C PRO A 280 2.67 8.01 -20.60
N TYR A 281 1.34 7.94 -20.40
CA TYR A 281 0.53 9.06 -19.89
C TYR A 281 1.10 9.63 -18.58
N SER A 282 1.47 8.79 -17.61
CA SER A 282 2.03 9.23 -16.34
C SER A 282 3.41 9.86 -16.49
N VAL A 283 4.20 9.45 -17.49
CA VAL A 283 5.48 10.09 -17.80
C VAL A 283 5.22 11.48 -18.37
N ARG A 284 4.35 11.61 -19.37
CA ARG A 284 4.01 12.90 -19.99
C ARG A 284 3.52 13.95 -19.01
N THR A 285 2.65 13.56 -18.09
CA THR A 285 2.05 14.51 -17.15
C THR A 285 2.90 14.71 -15.90
N ALA A 286 4.03 14.01 -15.74
CA ALA A 286 4.77 13.94 -14.47
C ALA A 286 5.19 15.32 -13.95
N ALA A 287 5.80 16.14 -14.80
CA ALA A 287 6.29 17.48 -14.45
C ALA A 287 5.13 18.44 -14.09
N THR A 288 4.05 18.42 -14.89
CA THR A 288 2.85 19.25 -14.66
C THR A 288 2.17 18.89 -13.35
N VAL A 289 1.93 17.60 -13.10
CA VAL A 289 1.32 17.13 -11.85
C VAL A 289 2.22 17.48 -10.65
N SER A 290 3.54 17.24 -10.77
CA SER A 290 4.48 17.57 -9.70
C SER A 290 4.48 19.05 -9.35
N THR A 291 4.44 19.93 -10.35
CA THR A 291 4.38 21.38 -10.14
C THR A 291 3.06 21.82 -9.52
N LEU A 292 1.93 21.30 -10.03
CA LEU A 292 0.60 21.62 -9.51
C LEU A 292 0.49 21.23 -8.03
N VAL A 293 0.79 19.97 -7.70
CA VAL A 293 0.59 19.48 -6.34
C VAL A 293 1.55 20.14 -5.36
N ALA A 294 2.76 20.52 -5.79
CA ALA A 294 3.65 21.34 -4.96
C ALA A 294 3.02 22.71 -4.61
N LYS A 295 2.46 23.43 -5.59
CA LYS A 295 1.75 24.70 -5.35
C LYS A 295 0.55 24.56 -4.43
N VAL A 296 -0.17 23.43 -4.52
CA VAL A 296 -1.30 23.15 -3.62
C VAL A 296 -0.78 22.81 -2.22
N ALA A 297 0.31 22.05 -2.09
CA ALA A 297 0.94 21.75 -0.80
C ALA A 297 1.47 23.02 -0.10
N ASP A 298 1.95 24.02 -0.85
CA ASP A 298 2.35 25.32 -0.29
C ASP A 298 1.19 26.08 0.40
N ARG A 299 -0.07 25.71 0.13
CA ARG A 299 -1.29 26.24 0.77
C ARG A 299 -1.70 25.48 2.04
N THR A 300 -0.82 24.65 2.59
CA THR A 300 -1.03 23.85 3.81
C THR A 300 -0.20 24.32 5.01
N ASP A 301 0.35 25.54 4.95
CA ASP A 301 1.12 26.16 6.03
C ASP A 301 2.28 25.28 6.54
N GLY A 302 2.93 24.55 5.62
CA GLY A 302 4.06 23.66 5.93
C GLY A 302 3.66 22.30 6.53
N LEU A 303 2.37 22.00 6.66
CA LEU A 303 1.89 20.72 7.18
C LEU A 303 2.03 19.56 6.19
N LEU A 304 2.23 19.86 4.89
CA LEU A 304 2.48 18.88 3.86
C LEU A 304 3.67 19.26 2.97
N HIS A 305 4.54 18.29 2.74
CA HIS A 305 5.48 18.29 1.63
C HIS A 305 5.17 17.17 0.63
N VAL A 306 5.56 17.37 -0.62
CA VAL A 306 5.34 16.39 -1.69
C VAL A 306 6.67 16.12 -2.37
N THR A 307 7.09 14.86 -2.38
CA THR A 307 8.29 14.44 -3.13
C THR A 307 8.09 14.75 -4.61
N ARG A 308 8.88 15.69 -5.15
CA ARG A 308 8.74 16.10 -6.55
C ARG A 308 9.24 15.01 -7.49
N THR A 309 8.65 14.95 -8.67
CA THR A 309 9.22 14.19 -9.78
C THR A 309 10.32 15.03 -10.40
N LEU A 310 11.56 14.54 -10.31
CA LEU A 310 12.73 15.22 -10.87
C LEU A 310 12.80 15.03 -12.38
N GLY A 311 12.57 13.80 -12.83
CA GLY A 311 12.50 13.47 -14.24
C GLY A 311 11.78 12.14 -14.47
N ALA A 312 11.21 11.96 -15.65
CA ALA A 312 10.55 10.71 -16.05
C ALA A 312 10.84 10.42 -17.52
N VAL A 313 10.97 9.13 -17.86
CA VAL A 313 11.30 8.67 -19.21
C VAL A 313 10.46 7.46 -19.61
N THR A 314 10.09 7.37 -20.88
CA THR A 314 9.48 6.18 -21.50
C THR A 314 9.91 6.07 -22.96
N THR A 315 9.94 4.85 -23.48
CA THR A 315 10.07 4.55 -24.92
C THR A 315 8.72 4.57 -25.66
N GLY A 316 7.65 5.07 -25.01
CA GLY A 316 6.27 4.90 -25.47
C GLY A 316 5.65 3.56 -25.04
N SER A 317 6.46 2.63 -24.53
CA SER A 317 6.01 1.36 -23.94
C SER A 317 5.93 1.45 -22.40
N PRO A 318 4.85 0.91 -21.78
CA PRO A 318 4.73 0.82 -20.33
C PRO A 318 5.73 -0.15 -19.68
N ALA A 319 6.37 -1.02 -20.47
CA ALA A 319 7.35 -2.00 -20.01
C ALA A 319 8.77 -1.43 -19.85
N LEU A 320 9.07 -0.29 -20.48
CA LEU A 320 10.38 0.37 -20.41
C LEU A 320 10.22 1.87 -20.16
N ALA A 321 10.04 2.17 -18.88
CA ALA A 321 9.92 3.52 -18.35
C ALA A 321 10.50 3.61 -16.93
N ALA A 322 10.95 4.80 -16.55
CA ALA A 322 11.48 5.09 -15.22
C ALA A 322 11.11 6.51 -14.76
N VAL A 323 11.05 6.72 -13.45
CA VAL A 323 10.77 8.00 -12.81
C VAL A 323 11.77 8.21 -11.68
N LEU A 324 12.41 9.38 -11.66
CA LEU A 324 13.26 9.85 -10.58
C LEU A 324 12.45 10.79 -9.69
N ARG A 325 12.50 10.57 -8.38
CA ARG A 325 11.81 11.41 -7.40
C ARG A 325 12.73 11.84 -6.27
N GLU A 326 12.37 12.93 -5.61
CA GLU A 326 13.06 13.35 -4.40
C GLU A 326 12.95 12.29 -3.29
N PRO A 327 14.05 12.04 -2.55
CA PRO A 327 13.97 11.22 -1.34
C PRO A 327 13.16 11.98 -0.26
N PRO A 328 12.26 11.31 0.46
CA PRO A 328 11.42 11.96 1.47
C PRO A 328 12.22 12.52 2.66
N GLU A 329 13.43 12.00 2.91
CA GLU A 329 14.36 12.49 3.94
C GLU A 329 14.72 13.97 3.76
N ARG A 330 14.60 14.52 2.56
CA ARG A 330 14.83 15.94 2.26
C ARG A 330 13.97 16.88 3.11
N TYR A 331 12.82 16.40 3.59
CA TYR A 331 11.85 17.20 4.32
C TYR A 331 11.95 17.06 5.84
N ALA A 332 12.97 16.38 6.37
CA ALA A 332 13.29 16.37 7.79
C ALA A 332 14.45 17.33 8.10
N GLY A 333 14.30 18.11 9.15
CA GLY A 333 15.33 18.97 9.74
C GLY A 333 16.10 18.27 10.87
N PRO A 334 17.03 19.00 11.52
CA PRO A 334 17.75 18.50 12.69
C PRO A 334 16.79 18.08 13.80
N GLY A 335 16.98 16.90 14.38
CA GLY A 335 16.12 16.39 15.45
C GLY A 335 14.80 15.79 14.96
N GLU A 336 14.59 15.65 13.66
CA GLU A 336 13.38 15.06 13.08
C GLU A 336 13.67 13.76 12.33
N ARG A 337 12.63 12.97 12.10
CA ARG A 337 12.70 11.70 11.35
C ARG A 337 11.51 11.52 10.44
N VAL A 338 11.74 10.90 9.30
CA VAL A 338 10.66 10.51 8.39
C VAL A 338 10.35 9.03 8.56
N VAL A 339 9.07 8.70 8.79
CA VAL A 339 8.61 7.32 8.96
C VAL A 339 7.42 7.07 8.01
N PRO A 340 7.45 6.03 7.15
CA PRO A 340 6.29 5.64 6.38
C PRO A 340 5.12 5.29 7.28
N VAL A 341 3.90 5.74 6.94
CA VAL A 341 2.73 5.51 7.78
C VAL A 341 2.44 4.02 7.98
N ALA A 342 2.72 3.19 6.96
CA ALA A 342 2.59 1.73 7.07
C ALA A 342 3.55 1.08 8.08
N ALA A 343 4.62 1.76 8.51
CA ALA A 343 5.56 1.28 9.52
C ALA A 343 5.20 1.75 10.95
N LEU A 344 4.30 2.73 11.11
CA LEU A 344 3.92 3.29 12.41
C LEU A 344 3.35 2.26 13.41
N PRO A 345 2.56 1.25 13.01
CA PRO A 345 2.13 0.22 13.96
C PRO A 345 3.27 -0.45 14.72
N ALA A 346 4.44 -0.60 14.09
CA ALA A 346 5.60 -1.24 14.69
C ALA A 346 6.38 -0.34 15.68
N THR A 347 6.06 0.95 15.75
CA THR A 347 6.74 1.90 16.66
C THR A 347 6.11 1.93 18.05
N GLY A 348 4.87 1.47 18.19
CA GLY A 348 4.09 1.55 19.43
C GLY A 348 3.48 2.93 19.71
N LEU A 349 3.87 3.99 19.00
CA LEU A 349 3.30 5.33 19.15
C LEU A 349 1.76 5.36 19.01
N PRO A 350 1.14 4.65 18.05
CA PRO A 350 -0.30 4.68 17.86
C PRO A 350 -1.12 4.14 19.05
N ARG A 351 -0.48 3.44 20.00
CA ARG A 351 -1.14 2.95 21.22
C ARG A 351 -1.49 4.07 22.20
N SER A 352 -0.89 5.25 22.06
CA SER A 352 -1.24 6.43 22.86
C SER A 352 -2.46 7.13 22.25
N PRO A 353 -3.59 7.26 22.98
CA PRO A 353 -4.78 7.94 22.47
C PRO A 353 -4.51 9.38 22.06
N GLY A 354 -3.69 10.11 22.83
CA GLY A 354 -3.29 11.49 22.51
C GLY A 354 -2.48 11.57 21.23
N TRP A 355 -1.58 10.61 21.00
CA TRP A 355 -0.82 10.53 19.75
C TRP A 355 -1.73 10.20 18.56
N ALA A 356 -2.64 9.23 18.71
CA ALA A 356 -3.60 8.84 17.69
C ALA A 356 -4.50 10.02 17.28
N ALA A 357 -4.98 10.80 18.26
CA ALA A 357 -5.75 12.01 18.02
C ALA A 357 -4.93 13.10 17.30
N ALA A 358 -3.66 13.31 17.68
CA ALA A 358 -2.79 14.26 17.00
C ALA A 358 -2.51 13.86 15.55
N PHE A 359 -2.29 12.56 15.29
CA PHE A 359 -2.10 12.02 13.94
C PHE A 359 -3.38 12.15 13.09
N ALA A 360 -4.55 11.84 13.66
CA ALA A 360 -5.84 12.04 13.00
C ALA A 360 -6.08 13.52 12.65
N ARG A 361 -5.84 14.43 13.59
CA ARG A 361 -5.97 15.88 13.36
C ARG A 361 -5.09 16.36 12.22
N LEU A 362 -3.78 16.06 12.27
CA LEU A 362 -2.83 16.46 11.23
C LEU A 362 -3.25 15.95 9.84
N THR A 363 -3.57 14.66 9.74
CA THR A 363 -3.91 14.04 8.45
C THR A 363 -5.23 14.52 7.88
N LEU A 364 -6.24 14.76 8.72
CA LEU A 364 -7.52 15.31 8.28
C LEU A 364 -7.42 16.78 7.90
N THR A 365 -6.70 17.60 8.67
CA THR A 365 -6.44 19.01 8.32
C THR A 365 -5.83 19.11 6.92
N VAL A 366 -4.75 18.35 6.66
CA VAL A 366 -4.10 18.37 5.34
C VAL A 366 -5.01 17.78 4.25
N GLY A 367 -5.61 16.61 4.51
CA GLY A 367 -6.41 15.90 3.51
C GLY A 367 -7.63 16.71 3.06
N LEU A 368 -8.38 17.26 4.01
CA LEU A 368 -9.56 18.08 3.73
C LEU A 368 -9.15 19.39 3.04
N ARG A 369 -8.06 20.03 3.49
CA ARG A 369 -7.54 21.25 2.84
C ARG A 369 -7.19 21.02 1.38
N LEU A 370 -6.46 19.93 1.06
CA LEU A 370 -6.16 19.61 -0.33
C LEU A 370 -7.41 19.32 -1.15
N LEU A 371 -8.37 18.60 -0.57
CA LEU A 371 -9.62 18.27 -1.23
C LEU A 371 -10.40 19.54 -1.58
N GLU A 372 -10.53 20.50 -0.66
CA GLU A 372 -11.13 21.82 -0.90
C GLU A 372 -10.39 22.60 -2.01
N LEU A 373 -9.06 22.56 -2.01
CA LEU A 373 -8.24 23.17 -3.08
C LEU A 373 -8.35 22.44 -4.43
N GLY A 374 -8.96 21.26 -4.48
CA GLY A 374 -9.20 20.50 -5.70
C GLY A 374 -8.21 19.36 -5.97
N VAL A 375 -7.50 18.87 -4.96
CA VAL A 375 -6.62 17.70 -5.08
C VAL A 375 -7.01 16.60 -4.08
N ALA A 376 -7.39 15.43 -4.58
CA ALA A 376 -7.60 14.24 -3.76
C ALA A 376 -6.43 13.26 -3.91
N LEU A 377 -5.71 13.04 -2.82
CA LEU A 377 -4.56 12.14 -2.76
C LEU A 377 -4.98 10.67 -2.61
N GLU A 378 -4.08 9.75 -3.00
CA GLU A 378 -4.14 8.35 -2.57
C GLU A 378 -3.32 8.14 -1.29
N ALA A 379 -3.79 8.73 -0.20
CA ALA A 379 -3.06 8.89 1.07
C ALA A 379 -3.06 7.63 1.95
N HIS A 380 -2.76 6.46 1.38
CA HIS A 380 -2.60 5.22 2.14
C HIS A 380 -1.18 5.08 2.74
N GLY A 381 -0.98 4.13 3.66
CA GLY A 381 0.25 3.98 4.45
C GLY A 381 1.57 3.84 3.69
N GLN A 382 1.53 3.39 2.43
CA GLN A 382 2.74 3.33 1.57
C GLN A 382 3.09 4.69 0.92
N ASN A 383 2.12 5.56 0.65
CA ASN A 383 2.31 6.84 -0.06
C ASN A 383 2.38 8.02 0.90
N LEU A 384 1.86 7.86 2.11
CA LEU A 384 1.93 8.86 3.16
C LEU A 384 3.07 8.52 4.12
N LEU A 385 3.91 9.50 4.43
CA LEU A 385 4.95 9.45 5.44
C LEU A 385 4.72 10.57 6.46
N LEU A 386 5.23 10.35 7.66
CA LEU A 386 5.10 11.26 8.78
C LEU A 386 6.48 11.74 9.20
N VAL A 387 6.64 13.06 9.28
CA VAL A 387 7.78 13.68 9.97
C VAL A 387 7.46 13.70 11.45
N LEU A 388 8.36 13.14 12.24
CA LEU A 388 8.25 12.96 13.68
C LEU A 388 9.36 13.71 14.37
N ASP A 389 9.05 14.31 15.51
CA ASP A 389 10.07 14.72 16.46
C ASP A 389 10.83 13.46 16.93
N ALA A 390 12.16 13.47 16.83
CA ALA A 390 12.96 12.26 17.05
C ALA A 390 12.97 11.79 18.52
N VAL A 391 12.64 12.68 19.46
CA VAL A 391 12.72 12.41 20.91
C VAL A 391 11.35 12.03 21.46
N THR A 392 10.35 12.87 21.22
CA THR A 392 8.98 12.72 21.73
C THR A 392 8.13 11.81 20.85
N GLY A 393 8.50 11.67 19.57
CA GLY A 393 7.68 10.99 18.58
C GLY A 393 6.41 11.75 18.19
N ALA A 394 6.31 13.05 18.50
CA ALA A 394 5.15 13.85 18.13
C ALA A 394 5.00 13.97 16.60
N PRO A 395 3.78 13.86 16.04
CA PRO A 395 3.52 14.11 14.63
C PRO A 395 3.69 15.59 14.30
N LEU A 396 4.61 15.93 13.40
CA LEU A 396 4.93 17.32 13.04
C LEU A 396 4.28 17.73 11.71
N ARG A 397 4.48 16.93 10.66
CA ARG A 397 3.97 17.21 9.30
C ARG A 397 4.02 15.97 8.43
N LEU A 398 3.39 16.03 7.26
CA LEU A 398 3.28 14.93 6.33
C LEU A 398 4.24 15.08 5.15
N VAL A 399 4.67 13.95 4.61
CA VAL A 399 5.31 13.88 3.28
C VAL A 399 4.49 12.93 2.42
N TYR A 400 4.02 13.39 1.28
CA TYR A 400 3.33 12.57 0.29
C TYR A 400 4.23 12.20 -0.89
N ARG A 401 4.05 10.98 -1.40
CA ARG A 401 4.72 10.49 -2.60
C ARG A 401 3.77 9.72 -3.51
N ASP A 402 4.21 9.57 -4.76
CA ASP A 402 3.47 8.91 -5.84
C ASP A 402 2.26 9.71 -6.35
N LEU A 403 2.52 10.51 -7.37
CA LEU A 403 1.55 11.44 -7.96
C LEU A 403 0.76 10.83 -9.13
N ALA A 404 1.05 9.57 -9.49
CA ALA A 404 0.57 8.98 -10.73
C ALA A 404 -0.94 8.63 -10.73
N ASP A 405 -1.57 8.57 -9.57
CA ASP A 405 -2.98 8.18 -9.42
C ASP A 405 -3.80 9.12 -8.52
N ILE A 406 -3.40 10.39 -8.35
CA ILE A 406 -4.24 11.38 -7.66
C ILE A 406 -5.51 11.71 -8.46
N ARG A 407 -6.44 12.48 -7.87
CA ARG A 407 -7.52 13.15 -8.62
C ARG A 407 -7.44 14.66 -8.44
N VAL A 408 -7.79 15.38 -9.49
CA VAL A 408 -7.69 16.83 -9.60
C VAL A 408 -9.03 17.38 -10.11
N SER A 409 -9.60 18.36 -9.40
CA SER A 409 -10.79 19.09 -9.78
C SER A 409 -10.42 20.47 -10.33
N PRO A 410 -10.53 20.67 -11.65
CA PRO A 410 -10.33 21.98 -12.26
C PRO A 410 -11.25 23.04 -11.67
N ARG A 411 -12.49 22.69 -11.32
CA ARG A 411 -13.46 23.64 -10.75
C ARG A 411 -12.99 24.17 -9.39
N ARG A 412 -12.58 23.28 -8.48
CA ARG A 412 -12.10 23.67 -7.14
C ARG A 412 -10.75 24.41 -7.19
N LEU A 413 -9.86 24.01 -8.10
CA LEU A 413 -8.63 24.76 -8.35
C LEU A 413 -8.91 26.19 -8.81
N ALA A 414 -9.80 26.37 -9.79
CA ALA A 414 -10.15 27.69 -10.31
C ALA A 414 -10.78 28.58 -9.23
N GLN A 415 -11.67 28.02 -8.39
CA GLN A 415 -12.24 28.70 -7.22
C GLN A 415 -11.19 29.14 -6.20
N SER A 416 -10.07 28.41 -6.13
CA SER A 416 -8.93 28.70 -5.25
C SER A 416 -7.85 29.57 -5.91
N GLY A 417 -8.11 30.10 -7.12
CA GLY A 417 -7.14 30.91 -7.86
C GLY A 417 -5.95 30.12 -8.42
N LEU A 418 -6.09 28.81 -8.58
CA LEU A 418 -5.09 27.91 -9.16
C LEU A 418 -5.56 27.40 -10.53
N LEU A 419 -4.60 27.14 -11.41
CA LEU A 419 -4.87 26.55 -12.73
C LEU A 419 -4.39 25.10 -12.74
N PRO A 420 -5.17 24.16 -13.30
CA PRO A 420 -4.75 22.75 -13.40
C PRO A 420 -3.56 22.55 -14.34
N GLY A 421 -3.20 23.53 -15.18
CA GLY A 421 -2.28 23.34 -16.30
C GLY A 421 -2.92 22.48 -17.40
N GLU A 422 -2.11 21.89 -18.27
CA GLU A 422 -2.57 21.02 -19.36
C GLU A 422 -2.90 19.59 -18.90
N LEU A 423 -3.48 19.44 -17.70
CA LEU A 423 -3.91 18.14 -17.19
C LEU A 423 -5.22 17.70 -17.86
N THR A 424 -5.24 16.46 -18.33
CA THR A 424 -6.39 15.84 -19.00
C THR A 424 -6.55 14.39 -18.56
N GLY A 425 -7.56 13.67 -19.05
CA GLY A 425 -7.67 12.23 -18.86
C GLY A 425 -7.96 11.81 -17.41
N ARG A 426 -7.42 10.65 -17.00
CA ARG A 426 -7.86 9.92 -15.79
C ARG A 426 -7.59 10.61 -14.45
N LEU A 427 -6.75 11.65 -14.42
CA LEU A 427 -6.48 12.42 -13.21
C LEU A 427 -7.56 13.48 -12.96
N VAL A 428 -8.31 13.89 -13.99
CA VAL A 428 -9.21 15.05 -13.92
C VAL A 428 -10.64 14.59 -13.64
N THR A 429 -11.24 15.14 -12.60
CA THR A 429 -12.67 14.96 -12.29
C THR A 429 -13.18 16.05 -11.35
N ASP A 430 -14.38 16.56 -11.61
CA ASP A 430 -15.12 17.46 -10.72
C ASP A 430 -16.21 16.73 -9.91
N ASP A 431 -16.34 15.40 -10.07
CA ASP A 431 -17.28 14.61 -9.29
C ASP A 431 -16.85 14.56 -7.81
N PRO A 432 -17.62 15.19 -6.89
CA PRO A 432 -17.29 15.20 -5.47
C PRO A 432 -17.26 13.79 -4.87
N THR A 433 -18.08 12.85 -5.37
CA THR A 433 -18.08 11.47 -4.88
C THR A 433 -16.78 10.77 -5.26
N ALA A 434 -16.29 10.91 -6.50
CA ALA A 434 -15.00 10.36 -6.91
C ALA A 434 -13.83 10.94 -6.11
N LEU A 435 -13.82 12.25 -5.87
CA LEU A 435 -12.80 12.92 -5.08
C LEU A 435 -12.78 12.43 -3.62
N ARG A 436 -13.94 12.42 -2.95
CA ARG A 436 -14.08 11.93 -1.57
C ARG A 436 -13.69 10.48 -1.45
N ARG A 437 -14.16 9.62 -2.37
CA ARG A 437 -13.78 8.20 -2.40
C ARG A 437 -12.27 8.03 -2.50
N LYS A 438 -11.62 8.81 -3.38
CA LYS A 438 -10.16 8.76 -3.55
C LYS A 438 -9.41 9.10 -2.26
N LEU A 439 -9.78 10.21 -1.61
CA LEU A 439 -9.15 10.61 -0.35
C LEU A 439 -9.57 9.72 0.82
N PHE A 440 -10.85 9.67 1.16
CA PHE A 440 -11.35 9.00 2.37
C PHE A 440 -11.06 7.50 2.34
N GLY A 441 -11.20 6.84 1.19
CA GLY A 441 -10.94 5.40 1.11
C GLY A 441 -9.49 5.02 1.27
N SER A 442 -8.56 5.90 0.91
CA SER A 442 -7.12 5.67 1.12
C SER A 442 -6.63 6.18 2.48
N LEU A 443 -7.13 7.32 2.94
CA LEU A 443 -6.72 7.95 4.20
C LEU A 443 -7.35 7.29 5.43
N LEU A 444 -8.68 7.15 5.48
CA LEU A 444 -9.36 6.67 6.69
C LEU A 444 -9.07 5.20 6.92
N ALA A 445 -9.21 4.36 5.89
CA ALA A 445 -8.87 2.95 6.00
C ALA A 445 -7.35 2.73 5.86
N GLY A 446 -6.78 3.10 4.72
CA GLY A 446 -5.41 2.74 4.35
C GLY A 446 -4.29 3.41 5.15
N ALA A 447 -4.58 4.48 5.90
CA ALA A 447 -3.63 5.13 6.80
C ALA A 447 -4.13 5.11 8.25
N LEU A 448 -5.23 5.81 8.59
CA LEU A 448 -5.66 5.98 9.98
C LEU A 448 -6.05 4.67 10.66
N ALA A 449 -7.00 3.93 10.11
CA ALA A 449 -7.42 2.64 10.66
C ALA A 449 -6.26 1.64 10.70
N ALA A 450 -5.48 1.57 9.61
CA ALA A 450 -4.30 0.71 9.51
C ALA A 450 -3.26 0.98 10.61
N THR A 451 -3.09 2.25 10.98
CA THR A 451 -2.14 2.70 12.01
C THR A 451 -2.69 2.56 13.43
N ILE A 452 -3.97 2.91 13.65
CA ILE A 452 -4.60 2.96 14.97
C ILE A 452 -5.03 1.57 15.47
N GLY A 453 -5.38 0.65 14.56
CA GLY A 453 -5.53 -0.77 14.88
C GLY A 453 -6.96 -1.26 15.08
N SER A 454 -7.93 -0.39 15.44
CA SER A 454 -9.33 -0.79 15.65
C SER A 454 -10.35 0.33 15.39
N GLY A 455 -11.60 -0.05 15.15
CA GLY A 455 -12.73 0.86 14.96
C GLY A 455 -13.03 1.74 16.17
N PRO A 456 -13.12 1.20 17.41
CA PRO A 456 -13.32 2.01 18.60
C PRO A 456 -12.22 3.06 18.82
N ALA A 457 -10.94 2.66 18.74
CA ALA A 457 -9.83 3.59 18.92
C ALA A 457 -9.77 4.63 17.79
N LEU A 458 -10.10 4.24 16.55
CA LEU A 458 -10.25 5.18 15.44
C LEU A 458 -11.39 6.18 15.72
N GLY A 459 -12.53 5.71 16.24
CA GLY A 459 -13.65 6.56 16.63
C GLY A 459 -13.26 7.59 17.69
N GLU A 460 -12.52 7.18 18.72
CA GLU A 460 -11.99 8.06 19.76
C GLU A 460 -11.02 9.11 19.20
N ALA A 461 -10.07 8.68 18.37
CA ALA A 461 -9.11 9.58 17.73
C ALA A 461 -9.81 10.62 16.82
N LEU A 462 -10.82 10.19 16.06
CA LEU A 462 -11.62 11.08 15.21
C LEU A 462 -12.48 12.04 16.05
N ALA A 463 -13.12 11.55 17.12
CA ALA A 463 -13.93 12.38 18.01
C ALA A 463 -13.10 13.48 18.70
N ALA A 464 -11.84 13.19 19.00
CA ALA A 464 -10.89 14.17 19.54
C ALA A 464 -10.29 15.11 18.47
N ALA A 465 -10.31 14.72 17.19
CA ALA A 465 -9.76 15.51 16.09
C ALA A 465 -10.79 16.48 15.48
N VAL A 466 -11.99 15.99 15.19
CA VAL A 466 -13.04 16.71 14.42
C VAL A 466 -13.41 18.09 14.97
N PRO A 467 -13.52 18.34 16.29
CA PRO A 467 -13.88 19.66 16.81
C PRO A 467 -12.93 20.79 16.42
N ASP A 468 -11.66 20.49 16.14
CA ASP A 468 -10.62 21.48 15.80
C ASP A 468 -10.44 21.65 14.29
N LEU A 469 -11.23 20.96 13.46
CA LEU A 469 -11.14 21.02 12.00
C LEU A 469 -12.05 22.12 11.45
N GLU A 470 -11.61 22.74 10.35
CA GLU A 470 -12.41 23.72 9.59
C GLU A 470 -13.72 23.07 9.11
N ARG A 471 -14.84 23.76 9.34
CA ARG A 471 -16.17 23.27 8.95
C ARG A 471 -16.40 23.45 7.46
N THR A 472 -16.32 22.34 6.73
CA THR A 472 -16.53 22.26 5.28
C THR A 472 -17.59 21.22 4.95
N ALA A 473 -18.13 21.27 3.73
CA ALA A 473 -19.07 20.25 3.26
C ALA A 473 -18.43 18.84 3.23
N ASP A 474 -17.12 18.76 2.98
CA ASP A 474 -16.41 17.48 2.98
C ASP A 474 -16.19 16.94 4.41
N LEU A 475 -15.98 17.81 5.41
CA LEU A 475 -15.96 17.40 6.81
C LEU A 475 -17.32 16.90 7.29
N GLU A 476 -18.42 17.53 6.86
CA GLU A 476 -19.78 17.11 7.19
C GLU A 476 -20.04 15.68 6.71
N VAL A 477 -19.70 15.38 5.45
CA VAL A 477 -19.83 14.03 4.88
C VAL A 477 -18.97 13.02 5.62
N LEU A 478 -17.70 13.36 5.90
CA LEU A 478 -16.82 12.49 6.70
C LEU A 478 -17.39 12.20 8.09
N SER A 479 -18.05 13.19 8.69
CA SER A 479 -18.58 13.07 10.05
C SER A 479 -19.88 12.27 10.07
N GLN A 480 -20.77 12.44 9.10
CA GLN A 480 -22.16 11.96 9.16
C GLN A 480 -22.43 10.69 8.34
N GLU A 481 -21.70 10.46 7.25
CA GLU A 481 -22.01 9.38 6.31
C GLU A 481 -21.20 8.10 6.60
N THR A 482 -21.62 7.00 5.98
CA THR A 482 -20.80 5.79 5.89
C THR A 482 -19.52 6.05 5.10
N LEU A 483 -18.42 5.42 5.52
CA LEU A 483 -17.12 5.69 4.92
C LEU A 483 -16.85 4.78 3.71
N PRO A 484 -16.45 5.35 2.56
CA PRO A 484 -16.11 4.54 1.40
C PRO A 484 -14.76 3.86 1.60
N VAL A 485 -14.67 2.57 1.26
CA VAL A 485 -13.39 1.84 1.13
C VAL A 485 -13.37 1.05 -0.15
N LYS A 486 -12.17 0.77 -0.68
CA LYS A 486 -12.04 -0.13 -1.83
C LYS A 486 -12.52 -1.53 -1.45
N ALA A 487 -13.40 -2.11 -2.26
CA ALA A 487 -13.87 -3.48 -2.12
C ALA A 487 -12.87 -4.43 -2.79
N LEU A 488 -11.72 -4.62 -2.14
CA LEU A 488 -10.54 -5.26 -2.72
C LEU A 488 -10.81 -6.70 -3.15
N THR A 489 -11.59 -7.45 -2.37
CA THR A 489 -11.94 -8.84 -2.70
C THR A 489 -12.95 -8.91 -3.83
N LEU A 490 -13.96 -8.05 -3.82
CA LEU A 490 -14.92 -7.92 -4.92
C LEU A 490 -14.22 -7.57 -6.22
N MET A 491 -13.27 -6.62 -6.21
CA MET A 491 -12.44 -6.28 -7.38
C MET A 491 -11.65 -7.49 -7.90
N ARG A 492 -11.11 -8.35 -7.00
CA ARG A 492 -10.43 -9.58 -7.43
C ARG A 492 -11.37 -10.61 -8.04
N LEU A 493 -12.61 -10.68 -7.55
CA LEU A 493 -13.64 -11.61 -8.02
C LEU A 493 -14.45 -11.10 -9.22
N THR A 494 -14.18 -9.88 -9.69
CA THR A 494 -14.85 -9.27 -10.87
C THR A 494 -13.79 -8.71 -11.85
N PRO A 495 -12.91 -9.57 -12.40
CA PRO A 495 -11.76 -9.14 -13.20
C PRO A 495 -12.14 -8.45 -14.52
N ASP A 496 -13.38 -8.62 -14.97
CA ASP A 496 -14.00 -8.01 -16.14
C ASP A 496 -14.40 -6.54 -15.92
N ARG A 497 -14.53 -6.09 -14.67
CA ARG A 497 -14.87 -4.71 -14.34
C ARG A 497 -13.62 -3.85 -14.22
N SER A 498 -13.58 -2.75 -14.97
CA SER A 498 -12.54 -1.74 -14.85
C SER A 498 -12.81 -0.75 -13.72
N GLY A 499 -11.74 -0.28 -13.07
CA GLY A 499 -11.80 0.78 -12.06
C GLY A 499 -11.99 0.27 -10.63
N ASP A 500 -12.00 1.21 -9.68
CA ASP A 500 -12.17 0.91 -8.26
C ASP A 500 -13.64 0.59 -7.94
N LEU A 501 -13.88 -0.55 -7.27
CA LEU A 501 -15.18 -0.88 -6.67
C LEU A 501 -15.14 -0.52 -5.18
N TRP A 502 -16.30 -0.17 -4.63
CA TRP A 502 -16.40 0.44 -3.31
C TRP A 502 -17.34 -0.33 -2.40
N ALA A 503 -16.98 -0.42 -1.12
CA ALA A 503 -17.84 -0.81 -0.02
C ALA A 503 -18.10 0.41 0.88
N ALA A 504 -19.23 0.40 1.58
CA ALA A 504 -19.57 1.42 2.56
C ALA A 504 -19.45 0.82 3.96
N LEU A 505 -18.59 1.39 4.80
CA LEU A 505 -18.37 0.95 6.17
C LEU A 505 -19.13 1.84 7.17
N PRO A 506 -19.56 1.29 8.32
CA PRO A 506 -20.12 2.10 9.40
C PRO A 506 -19.15 3.20 9.83
N ASN A 507 -19.66 4.40 10.09
CA ASN A 507 -18.81 5.50 10.54
C ASN A 507 -18.32 5.22 11.99
N PRO A 508 -17.00 5.19 12.26
CA PRO A 508 -16.46 4.92 13.59
C PRO A 508 -16.85 5.98 14.64
N LEU A 509 -17.27 7.19 14.24
CA LEU A 509 -17.74 8.24 15.18
C LEU A 509 -19.06 7.89 15.88
N TYR A 510 -19.93 7.12 15.22
CA TYR A 510 -21.25 6.74 15.76
C TYR A 510 -21.42 5.22 15.86
N GLY A 511 -20.51 4.47 15.26
CA GLY A 511 -20.51 3.03 15.19
C GLY A 511 -20.07 2.36 16.49
N ARG A 512 -20.84 2.55 17.57
CA ARG A 512 -21.08 1.39 18.45
C ARG A 512 -22.06 0.52 17.68
N VAL A 513 -21.54 -0.49 16.99
CA VAL A 513 -22.38 -1.57 16.46
C VAL A 513 -23.06 -2.18 17.68
N ARG A 514 -24.34 -1.84 17.89
CA ARG A 514 -25.22 -2.63 18.76
C ARG A 514 -25.46 -3.98 18.11
#